data_AF-A0A956TYG4-F1
#
_entry.id   AF-A0A956TYG4-F1
#
_cell.length_a   1.000
_cell.length_b   1.000
_cell.length_c   1.000
_cell.angle_alpha   90.00
_cell.angle_beta   90.00
_cell.angle_gamma   90.00
#
_symmetry.space_group_name_H-M   'P 1'
#
loop_
_entity.id
_entity.type
_entity.pdbx_description
1 polymer ?
#
loop_
_entity_poly.entity_id
_entity_poly.type
_entity_poly.pdbx_seq_one_letter_code
_entity_poly.pdbx_strand_id
1 'polypeptide(L)'
;MKIVRFDTNDGRARYGVYDKGEVYEIDGDVYGEFSVSSRAHDPHAINILPPSAPTKIIGIGLNYKDHAAEMGKELPEEPRLFIKPSTAITGHGSIIKYPSHMSSRVDYEGELALIIR
;
A
#
# COMPACT_ATOMS: atom_id res chain seq x y z
N MET A 1 -6.45 13.34 7.72
CA MET A 1 -7.40 12.27 7.40
C MET A 1 -6.62 11.04 6.98
N LYS A 2 -6.94 9.86 7.53
CA LYS A 2 -6.31 8.59 7.16
C LYS A 2 -7.35 7.71 6.45
N ILE A 3 -7.15 7.42 5.18
CA ILE A 3 -8.07 6.58 4.40
C ILE A 3 -7.69 5.12 4.57
N VAL A 4 -8.69 4.27 4.77
CA VAL A 4 -8.55 2.82 4.89
C VAL A 4 -9.45 2.18 3.86
N ARG A 5 -8.93 1.19 3.13
CA ARG A 5 -9.73 0.29 2.31
C ARG A 5 -9.91 -1.02 3.07
N PHE A 6 -11.13 -1.53 3.17
CA PHE A 6 -11.43 -2.70 4.00
C PHE A 6 -12.60 -3.51 3.45
N ASP A 7 -12.78 -4.73 3.94
CA ASP A 7 -14.04 -5.47 3.84
C ASP A 7 -14.46 -6.00 5.21
N THR A 8 -15.74 -6.38 5.36
CA THR A 8 -16.30 -6.91 6.60
C THR A 8 -16.62 -8.40 6.47
N ASN A 9 -15.75 -9.16 5.80
CA ASN A 9 -15.89 -10.59 5.49
C ASN A 9 -17.02 -10.93 4.49
N ASP A 10 -17.57 -9.93 3.79
CA ASP A 10 -18.55 -10.11 2.71
C ASP A 10 -17.93 -10.08 1.30
N GLY A 11 -16.60 -9.93 1.23
CA GLY A 11 -15.84 -9.83 -0.01
C GLY A 11 -16.03 -8.51 -0.77
N ARG A 12 -16.72 -7.52 -0.19
CA ARG A 12 -16.96 -6.22 -0.83
C ARG A 12 -16.02 -5.17 -0.23
N ALA A 13 -15.12 -4.66 -1.06
CA ALA A 13 -14.24 -3.59 -0.67
C ALA A 13 -15.01 -2.27 -0.47
N ARG A 14 -14.78 -1.63 0.67
CA ARG A 14 -15.26 -0.31 1.07
C ARG A 14 -14.08 0.59 1.39
N TYR A 15 -14.34 1.89 1.45
CA TYR A 15 -13.39 2.87 1.98
C TYR A 15 -13.94 3.46 3.29
N GLY A 16 -13.04 3.91 4.14
CA GLY A 16 -13.37 4.58 5.40
C GLY A 16 -12.28 5.55 5.84
N VAL A 17 -12.61 6.39 6.80
CA VAL A 17 -11.66 7.26 7.51
C VAL A 17 -11.33 6.63 8.86
N TYR A 18 -10.05 6.40 9.12
CA TYR A 18 -9.59 6.06 10.45
C TYR A 18 -9.50 7.31 11.32
N ASP A 19 -10.28 7.35 12.40
CA ASP A 19 -10.25 8.39 13.42
C ASP A 19 -10.47 7.79 14.81
N LYS A 20 -9.71 8.28 15.81
CA LYS A 20 -9.83 7.90 17.23
C LYS A 20 -9.94 6.39 17.54
N GLY A 21 -9.33 5.54 16.72
CA GLY A 21 -9.32 4.08 16.93
C GLY A 21 -10.38 3.31 16.14
N GLU A 22 -11.26 3.99 15.42
CA GLU A 22 -12.31 3.39 14.60
C GLU A 22 -12.13 3.72 13.12
N VAL A 23 -12.72 2.89 12.24
CA VAL A 23 -12.85 3.18 10.81
C VAL A 23 -14.30 3.53 10.52
N TYR A 24 -14.54 4.78 10.11
CA TYR A 24 -15.87 5.25 9.70
C TYR A 24 -16.03 5.12 8.18
N GLU A 25 -17.03 4.37 7.73
CA GLU A 25 -17.25 4.12 6.30
C GLU A 25 -17.51 5.41 5.53
N ILE A 26 -16.97 5.49 4.31
CA ILE A 26 -17.18 6.57 3.36
C ILE A 26 -18.33 6.23 2.42
N ASP A 27 -19.25 7.18 2.25
CA ASP A 27 -20.28 7.18 1.21
C ASP A 27 -19.81 8.05 0.03
N GLY A 28 -19.59 7.45 -1.14
CA GLY A 28 -19.17 8.16 -2.37
C GLY A 28 -17.86 7.63 -2.97
N ASP A 29 -17.20 8.47 -3.76
CA ASP A 29 -15.90 8.16 -4.38
C ASP A 29 -14.77 8.79 -3.57
N VAL A 30 -13.88 7.96 -3.03
CA VAL A 30 -12.73 8.42 -2.24
C VAL A 30 -11.74 9.28 -3.04
N TYR A 31 -11.76 9.17 -4.38
CA TYR A 31 -10.97 10.02 -5.27
C TYR A 31 -11.76 11.21 -5.82
N GLY A 32 -13.05 11.31 -5.51
CA GLY A 32 -13.98 12.33 -5.93
C GLY A 32 -14.71 12.95 -4.75
N GLU A 33 -16.03 13.12 -4.88
CA GLU A 33 -16.87 13.60 -3.81
C GLU A 33 -17.31 12.45 -2.90
N PHE A 34 -17.19 12.66 -1.59
CA PHE A 34 -17.62 11.70 -0.60
C PHE A 34 -18.01 12.37 0.71
N SER A 35 -18.72 11.61 1.55
CA SER A 35 -19.02 11.97 2.94
C SER A 35 -18.60 10.85 3.89
N VAL A 36 -18.24 11.21 5.13
CA VAL A 36 -17.94 10.23 6.17
C VAL A 36 -19.24 9.90 6.89
N SER A 37 -19.64 8.64 6.84
CA SER A 37 -20.84 8.15 7.50
C SER A 37 -20.63 7.92 9.00
N SER A 38 -21.70 7.65 9.73
CA SER A 38 -21.64 7.23 11.13
C SER A 38 -21.40 5.73 11.32
N ARG A 39 -21.21 4.96 10.23
CA ARG A 39 -21.00 3.50 10.31
C ARG A 39 -19.55 3.25 10.70
N ALA A 40 -19.34 2.91 11.97
CA ALA A 40 -18.02 2.65 12.54
C ALA A 40 -17.69 1.15 12.54
N HIS A 41 -16.42 0.85 12.34
CA HIS A 41 -15.87 -0.50 12.40
C HIS A 41 -14.62 -0.52 13.30
N ASP A 42 -14.54 -1.54 14.15
CA ASP A 42 -13.29 -1.87 14.85
C ASP A 42 -12.26 -2.35 13.81
N PRO A 43 -11.09 -1.68 13.68
CA PRO A 43 -10.02 -2.10 12.78
C PRO A 43 -9.55 -3.54 12.99
N HIS A 44 -9.74 -4.10 14.19
CA HIS A 44 -9.38 -5.47 14.54
C HIS A 44 -10.45 -6.51 14.15
N ALA A 45 -11.65 -6.06 13.78
CA ALA A 45 -12.77 -6.92 13.38
C ALA A 45 -13.05 -6.89 11.87
N ILE A 46 -12.27 -6.14 11.10
CA ILE A 46 -12.39 -6.00 9.63
C ILE A 46 -11.11 -6.46 8.94
N ASN A 47 -11.22 -6.81 7.66
CA ASN A 47 -10.04 -7.12 6.84
C ASN A 47 -9.50 -5.83 6.24
N ILE A 48 -8.30 -5.43 6.65
CA ILE A 48 -7.61 -4.28 6.04
C ILE A 48 -7.02 -4.68 4.70
N LEU A 49 -7.51 -4.05 3.64
CA LEU A 49 -7.08 -4.26 2.27
C LEU A 49 -5.92 -3.32 1.91
N PRO A 50 -5.20 -3.57 0.79
CA PRO A 50 -4.33 -2.56 0.22
C PRO A 50 -5.08 -1.23 0.04
N PRO A 51 -4.48 -0.07 0.37
CA PRO A 51 -5.19 1.21 0.47
C PRO A 51 -5.74 1.72 -0.87
N SER A 52 -5.32 1.14 -2.00
CA SER A 52 -5.85 1.41 -3.34
C SER A 52 -5.86 0.14 -4.20
N ALA A 53 -6.44 0.23 -5.40
CA ALA A 53 -6.44 -0.83 -6.41
C ALA A 53 -5.77 -0.33 -7.70
N PRO A 54 -4.43 -0.12 -7.70
CA PRO A 54 -3.75 0.50 -8.82
C PRO A 54 -3.60 -0.46 -10.01
N THR A 55 -3.46 0.10 -11.21
CA THR A 55 -3.20 -0.68 -12.44
C THR A 55 -1.74 -1.12 -12.56
N LYS A 56 -0.81 -0.39 -11.93
CA LYS A 56 0.63 -0.63 -11.92
C LYS A 56 1.28 0.02 -10.69
N ILE A 57 2.47 -0.44 -10.34
CA ILE A 57 3.34 0.20 -9.35
C ILE A 57 4.59 0.68 -10.08
N ILE A 58 4.97 1.94 -9.87
CA ILE A 58 6.23 2.51 -10.37
C ILE A 58 7.15 2.71 -9.17
N GLY A 59 8.32 2.08 -9.18
CA GLY A 59 9.35 2.21 -8.14
C GLY A 59 10.53 3.07 -8.59
N ILE A 60 11.26 3.61 -7.63
CA ILE A 60 12.48 4.41 -7.85
C ILE A 60 13.63 3.78 -7.08
N GLY A 61 14.62 3.23 -7.79
CA GLY A 61 15.80 2.63 -7.17
C GLY A 61 16.81 3.67 -6.70
N LEU A 62 17.48 3.39 -5.58
CA LEU A 62 18.59 4.18 -5.01
C LEU A 62 18.25 5.67 -4.80
N ASN A 63 17.10 5.93 -4.17
CA ASN A 63 16.59 7.28 -3.93
C ASN A 63 16.92 7.85 -2.52
N TYR A 64 17.73 7.14 -1.73
CA TYR A 64 18.19 7.59 -0.40
C TYR A 64 19.72 7.61 -0.37
N LYS A 65 20.30 8.75 0.04
CA LYS A 65 21.76 8.97 0.06
C LYS A 65 22.48 7.94 0.94
N ASP A 66 21.93 7.68 2.12
CA ASP A 66 22.53 6.77 3.10
C ASP A 66 22.54 5.33 2.59
N HIS A 67 21.47 4.91 1.91
CA HIS A 67 21.39 3.59 1.30
C HIS A 67 22.37 3.43 0.12
N ALA A 68 22.56 4.47 -0.69
CA ALA A 68 23.57 4.46 -1.74
C ALA A 68 24.99 4.31 -1.16
N ALA A 69 25.29 5.04 -0.07
CA ALA A 69 26.57 4.93 0.63
C ALA A 69 26.80 3.54 1.23
N GLU A 70 25.79 2.92 1.85
CA GLU A 70 25.84 1.55 2.37
C GLU A 70 26.20 0.52 1.29
N MET A 71 25.63 0.68 0.10
CA MET A 71 25.91 -0.21 -1.04
C MET A 71 27.24 0.10 -1.75
N GLY A 72 27.97 1.15 -1.32
CA GLY A 72 29.16 1.63 -2.01
C GLY A 72 28.87 2.14 -3.43
N LYS A 73 27.67 2.69 -3.65
CA LYS A 73 27.21 3.18 -4.96
C LYS A 73 27.07 4.69 -4.95
N GLU A 74 27.41 5.32 -6.08
CA GLU A 74 27.05 6.71 -6.32
C GLU A 74 25.54 6.84 -6.58
N LEU A 75 24.98 7.97 -6.17
CA LEU A 75 23.61 8.32 -6.51
C LEU A 75 23.51 8.49 -8.02
N PRO A 76 22.45 7.95 -8.65
CA PRO A 76 22.27 8.12 -10.08
C PRO A 76 21.96 9.59 -10.41
N GLU A 77 22.46 10.08 -11.55
CA GLU A 77 22.16 11.43 -12.05
C GLU A 77 20.69 11.59 -12.47
N GLU A 78 20.05 10.48 -12.84
CA GLU A 78 18.63 10.42 -13.23
C GLU A 78 17.87 9.36 -12.39
N PRO A 79 16.55 9.53 -12.16
CA PRO A 79 15.76 8.55 -11.42
C PRO A 79 15.75 7.17 -12.10
N ARG A 80 16.12 6.13 -11.35
CA ARG A 80 16.05 4.74 -11.84
C ARG A 80 14.67 4.15 -11.64
N LEU A 81 13.84 4.27 -12.68
CA LEU A 81 12.47 3.77 -12.64
C LEU A 81 12.39 2.27 -12.97
N PHE A 82 11.48 1.58 -12.29
CA PHE A 82 11.07 0.21 -12.62
C PHE A 82 9.58 0.01 -12.33
N ILE A 83 9.01 -1.10 -12.80
CA ILE A 83 7.59 -1.42 -12.61
C ILE A 83 7.46 -2.74 -11.84
N LYS A 84 6.51 -2.78 -10.89
CA LYS A 84 5.95 -4.03 -10.37
C LYS A 84 4.50 -4.18 -10.85
N PRO A 85 4.08 -5.40 -11.22
CA PRO A 85 2.70 -5.63 -11.64
C PRO A 85 1.74 -5.43 -10.45
N SER A 86 0.50 -5.00 -10.72
CA SER A 86 -0.53 -4.82 -9.69
C SER A 86 -0.85 -6.13 -8.95
N THR A 87 -0.62 -7.28 -9.57
CA THR A 87 -0.75 -8.61 -8.97
C THR A 87 0.25 -8.90 -7.86
N ALA A 88 1.30 -8.07 -7.70
CA ALA A 88 2.27 -8.20 -6.61
C ALA A 88 1.79 -7.56 -5.29
N ILE A 89 0.66 -6.85 -5.29
CA ILE A 89 0.13 -6.16 -4.12
C ILE A 89 -0.41 -7.17 -3.11
N THR A 90 -0.10 -6.94 -1.83
CA THR A 90 -0.63 -7.72 -0.71
C THR A 90 -1.11 -6.79 0.40
N GLY A 91 -2.03 -7.27 1.24
CA GLY A 91 -2.67 -6.47 2.30
C GLY A 91 -1.87 -6.42 3.60
N HIS A 92 -2.31 -5.58 4.53
CA HIS A 92 -1.74 -5.56 5.88
C HIS A 92 -1.88 -6.94 6.55
N GLY A 93 -0.82 -7.40 7.23
CA GLY A 93 -0.79 -8.73 7.88
C GLY A 93 -0.75 -9.93 6.92
N SER A 94 -0.73 -9.70 5.60
CA SER A 94 -0.67 -10.79 4.62
C SER A 94 0.72 -11.41 4.53
N ILE A 95 0.77 -12.69 4.14
CA ILE A 95 2.01 -13.44 4.00
C ILE A 95 2.65 -13.15 2.63
N ILE A 96 3.92 -12.73 2.64
CA ILE A 96 4.75 -12.68 1.43
C ILE A 96 5.23 -14.10 1.12
N LYS A 97 4.83 -14.64 -0.04
CA LYS A 97 5.23 -15.99 -0.48
C LYS A 97 6.67 -15.99 -0.97
N TYR A 98 7.57 -16.67 -0.26
CA TYR A 98 8.95 -16.83 -0.67
C TYR A 98 9.07 -17.80 -1.87
N PRO A 99 9.60 -17.38 -3.03
CA PRO A 99 9.67 -18.22 -4.23
C PRO A 99 10.94 -19.09 -4.22
N SER A 100 10.99 -20.08 -3.33
CA SER A 100 12.18 -20.92 -3.09
C SER A 100 12.74 -21.66 -4.32
N HIS A 101 11.91 -21.88 -5.34
CA HIS A 101 12.30 -22.52 -6.60
C HIS A 101 12.91 -21.54 -7.62
N MET A 102 12.76 -20.22 -7.42
CA MET A 102 13.28 -19.18 -8.34
C MET A 102 14.39 -18.34 -7.70
N SER A 103 14.38 -18.18 -6.37
CA SER A 103 15.35 -17.34 -5.68
C SER A 103 15.94 -18.00 -4.44
N SER A 104 17.24 -17.78 -4.24
CA SER A 104 17.99 -18.09 -3.02
C SER A 104 18.01 -16.93 -2.03
N ARG A 105 17.55 -15.73 -2.44
CA ARG A 105 17.52 -14.52 -1.60
C ARG A 105 16.37 -13.60 -2.00
N VAL A 106 15.64 -13.10 -1.01
CA VAL A 106 14.64 -12.03 -1.17
C VAL A 106 14.92 -10.99 -0.10
N ASP A 107 15.13 -9.74 -0.53
CA ASP A 107 15.37 -8.61 0.36
C ASP A 107 14.09 -7.80 0.57
N TYR A 108 14.04 -7.04 1.66
CA TYR A 108 12.96 -6.12 1.98
C TYR A 108 13.39 -4.68 1.71
N GLU A 109 12.46 -3.87 1.20
CA GLU A 109 12.67 -2.44 0.96
C GLU A 109 11.45 -1.68 1.51
N GLY A 110 11.68 -0.85 2.53
CA GLY A 110 10.66 0.01 3.10
C GLY A 110 10.61 1.35 2.38
N GLU A 111 9.48 1.66 1.73
CA GLU A 111 9.35 2.87 0.90
C GLU A 111 8.09 3.67 1.23
N LEU A 112 8.16 4.99 0.97
CA LEU A 112 6.99 5.85 0.92
C LEU A 112 6.30 5.67 -0.44
N ALA A 113 5.04 5.24 -0.43
CA ALA A 113 4.23 5.13 -1.64
C ALA A 113 3.37 6.38 -1.87
N LEU A 114 3.33 6.84 -3.12
CA LEU A 114 2.39 7.86 -3.58
C LEU A 114 1.23 7.18 -4.34
N ILE A 115 0.00 7.59 -4.04
CA ILE A 115 -1.20 7.12 -4.74
C ILE A 115 -1.66 8.26 -5.66
N ILE A 116 -1.68 7.97 -6.97
CA ILE A 116 -2.08 8.94 -8.00
C ILE A 116 -3.47 8.58 -8.52
N ARG A 117 -4.29 9.60 -8.73
CA ARG A 117 -5.63 9.50 -9.34
C ARG A 117 -5.53 9.41 -10.87
#